data_AF-A0AAX4A4A7-F1
#
_entry.id   AF-A0AAX4A4A7-F1
#
_cell.length_a   1.000
_cell.length_b   1.000
_cell.length_c   1.000
_cell.angle_alpha   90.00
_cell.angle_beta   90.00
_cell.angle_gamma   90.00
#
_symmetry.space_group_name_H-M   'P 1'
#
loop_
_entity.id
_entity.type
_entity.pdbx_description
1 polymer ?
#
loop_
_entity_poly.entity_id
_entity_poly.type
_entity_poly.pdbx_seq_one_letter_code
_entity_poly.pdbx_strand_id
1 'polypeptide(L)'
;MLTAISLAACSPSSNSGSKNSGEKSTTESSNKPTLEIPVSVVADGSKTAAITGKTTPNTKVQIGYGIIGDKVTSDKEGNFTLKYEIDEANDQDTIEVTAKNDGGKTTKEITIKQNPEVIKKKEADAKAKADAEAKAKADEEAKAKAAADAKAKEEADKTNPATYPTSTYDEMARNGNSHEGEKLQITGKVIQVQDMDSGGAMLRVATGADGYDDIYMVQIDSDNWNKHRLLEDDQITIYGNVYGLYSYTSTLGGKITVPALIAVFY
;
A
#
# COMPACT_ATOMS: atom_id res chain seq x y z
N MET A 1 -23.29 23.32 2.10
CA MET A 1 -24.23 24.43 2.35
C MET A 1 -24.70 24.32 3.78
N LEU A 2 -24.41 25.33 4.61
CA LEU A 2 -25.19 25.87 5.75
C LEU A 2 -24.21 26.66 6.63
N THR A 3 -24.06 27.96 6.40
CA THR A 3 -24.75 29.09 7.07
C THR A 3 -24.00 29.56 8.31
N ALA A 4 -23.38 30.73 8.16
CA ALA A 4 -22.73 31.52 9.20
C ALA A 4 -23.75 32.11 10.18
N ILE A 5 -23.34 32.26 11.44
CA ILE A 5 -24.02 33.10 12.43
C ILE A 5 -23.02 34.19 12.86
N SER A 6 -23.29 35.40 12.40
CA SER A 6 -22.73 36.66 12.88
C SER A 6 -23.52 37.12 14.10
N LEU A 7 -22.82 37.61 15.12
CA LEU A 7 -23.41 38.34 16.24
C LEU A 7 -22.78 39.73 16.32
N ALA A 8 -23.58 40.74 15.97
CA ALA A 8 -23.33 42.15 16.22
C ALA A 8 -24.40 42.66 17.19
N ALA A 9 -23.98 43.43 18.19
CA ALA A 9 -24.78 44.26 19.09
C ALA A 9 -23.82 45.23 19.80
N CYS A 10 -24.11 46.48 20.14
CA CYS A 10 -25.15 47.44 19.80
C CYS A 10 -24.61 48.82 20.28
N SER A 11 -25.12 49.92 19.72
CA SER A 11 -24.77 51.32 20.02
C SER A 11 -25.24 51.81 21.42
N PRO A 12 -24.98 53.07 21.85
CA PRO A 12 -25.85 54.18 21.41
C PRO A 12 -25.18 55.56 21.19
N SER A 13 -25.92 56.37 20.45
CA SER A 13 -25.72 57.78 20.10
C SER A 13 -26.04 58.74 21.26
N SER A 14 -25.31 59.86 21.34
CA SER A 14 -25.87 61.14 21.82
C SER A 14 -25.24 62.33 21.07
N ASN A 15 -26.09 63.32 20.82
CA ASN A 15 -25.91 64.48 19.94
C ASN A 15 -25.87 65.76 20.80
N SER A 16 -25.03 66.76 20.47
CA SER A 16 -25.31 68.21 20.63
C SER A 16 -24.06 69.09 20.44
N GLY A 17 -24.04 69.87 19.34
CA GLY A 17 -24.00 71.33 19.40
C GLY A 17 -22.68 72.12 19.51
N SER A 18 -22.19 72.55 18.34
CA SER A 18 -21.80 73.95 17.99
C SER A 18 -20.58 74.62 18.66
N LYS A 19 -19.49 74.84 17.91
CA LYS A 19 -19.19 76.11 17.21
C LYS A 19 -17.79 76.12 16.56
N ASN A 20 -17.82 76.72 15.38
CA ASN A 20 -16.76 77.06 14.44
C ASN A 20 -15.53 77.75 15.08
N SER A 21 -14.33 77.25 14.77
CA SER A 21 -13.10 78.06 14.68
C SER A 21 -12.25 77.41 13.60
N GLY A 22 -12.06 78.12 12.49
CA GLY A 22 -11.36 77.61 11.33
C GLY A 22 -9.89 77.34 11.65
N GLU A 23 -9.38 76.20 11.20
CA GLU A 23 -7.95 76.05 10.98
C GLU A 23 -7.72 75.13 9.77
N LYS A 24 -7.56 75.82 8.64
CA LYS A 24 -6.50 75.58 7.66
C LYS A 24 -6.25 74.13 7.25
N SER A 25 -6.80 73.80 6.09
CA SER A 25 -6.29 72.81 5.15
C SER A 25 -4.75 72.82 5.10
N THR A 26 -4.12 71.78 5.66
CA THR A 26 -2.76 71.36 5.31
C THR A 26 -2.84 70.01 4.63
N THR A 27 -2.75 70.01 3.31
CA THR A 27 -2.36 68.86 2.50
C THR A 27 -1.03 68.33 3.01
N GLU A 28 -1.04 67.17 3.68
CA GLU A 28 0.18 66.41 3.94
C GLU A 28 0.75 65.91 2.60
N SER A 29 1.88 66.47 2.19
CA SER A 29 2.71 65.88 1.13
C SER A 29 3.30 64.57 1.67
N SER A 30 2.71 63.43 1.31
CA SER A 30 3.24 62.13 1.69
C SER A 30 4.61 61.90 1.04
N ASN A 31 5.70 62.04 1.81
CA ASN A 31 7.09 61.91 1.33
C ASN A 31 7.53 60.44 1.10
N LYS A 32 6.57 59.55 0.82
CA LYS A 32 6.73 58.10 0.69
C LYS A 32 7.56 57.75 -0.56
N PRO A 33 8.41 56.71 -0.55
CA PRO A 33 9.26 56.41 -1.70
C PRO A 33 8.43 55.87 -2.88
N THR A 34 8.83 56.18 -4.11
CA THR A 34 8.28 55.53 -5.31
C THR A 34 8.75 54.08 -5.40
N LEU A 35 8.03 53.21 -6.10
CA LEU A 35 8.48 51.84 -6.36
C LEU A 35 7.93 51.36 -7.70
N GLU A 36 8.81 51.20 -8.67
CA GLU A 36 8.54 50.72 -10.01
C GLU A 36 9.29 49.41 -10.22
N ILE A 37 8.53 48.33 -10.36
CA ILE A 37 9.03 46.97 -10.62
C ILE A 37 8.15 46.32 -11.69
N PRO A 38 8.67 45.37 -12.46
CA PRO A 38 7.84 44.57 -13.36
C PRO A 38 6.81 43.76 -12.57
N VAL A 39 5.69 43.44 -13.22
CA VAL A 39 4.64 42.57 -12.64
C VAL A 39 5.08 41.11 -12.52
N SER A 40 6.01 40.66 -13.38
CA SER A 40 6.58 39.32 -13.30
C SER A 40 8.00 39.26 -13.88
N VAL A 41 8.79 38.33 -13.36
CA VAL A 41 10.13 37.97 -13.86
C VAL A 41 10.27 36.45 -13.89
N VAL A 42 11.05 35.92 -14.84
CA VAL A 42 11.35 34.49 -14.96
C VAL A 42 12.71 34.22 -14.31
N ALA A 43 12.80 33.19 -13.49
CA ALA A 43 14.05 32.71 -12.92
C ALA A 43 14.96 32.08 -13.99
N ASP A 44 16.27 32.13 -13.76
CA ASP A 44 17.25 31.47 -14.62
C ASP A 44 17.34 29.95 -14.34
N GLY A 45 18.24 29.26 -15.04
CA GLY A 45 18.46 27.81 -14.86
C GLY A 45 18.95 27.41 -13.47
N SER A 46 19.41 28.37 -12.65
CA SER A 46 19.78 28.18 -11.25
C SER A 46 18.64 28.47 -10.28
N LYS A 47 17.40 28.66 -10.79
CA LYS A 47 16.21 29.04 -10.02
C LYS A 47 16.29 30.44 -9.41
N THR A 48 17.19 31.30 -9.90
CA THR A 48 17.35 32.67 -9.38
C THR A 48 16.72 33.67 -10.34
N ALA A 49 15.84 34.53 -9.83
CA ALA A 49 15.27 35.66 -10.54
C ALA A 49 15.95 36.97 -10.11
N ALA A 50 16.36 37.79 -11.09
CA ALA A 50 16.85 39.15 -10.84
C ALA A 50 15.70 40.16 -10.94
N ILE A 51 15.32 40.75 -9.81
CA ILE A 51 14.25 41.74 -9.70
C ILE A 51 14.88 43.13 -9.78
N THR A 52 14.81 43.72 -10.98
CA THR A 52 15.30 45.07 -11.23
C THR A 52 14.14 46.07 -11.14
N GLY A 53 14.39 47.21 -10.53
CA GLY A 53 13.39 48.26 -10.43
C GLY A 53 13.97 49.64 -10.14
N LYS A 54 13.07 50.61 -10.03
CA LYS A 54 13.39 51.99 -9.71
C LYS A 54 12.59 52.48 -8.50
N THR A 55 13.23 53.25 -7.63
CA THR A 55 12.63 53.86 -6.44
C THR A 55 13.19 55.27 -6.26
N THR A 56 12.79 55.97 -5.20
CA THR A 56 13.42 57.23 -4.82
C THR A 56 14.92 56.99 -4.52
N PRO A 57 15.87 57.82 -4.99
CA PRO A 57 17.30 57.59 -4.77
C PRO A 57 17.68 57.34 -3.31
N ASN A 58 18.71 56.52 -3.08
CA ASN A 58 19.19 56.12 -1.75
C ASN A 58 18.11 55.50 -0.83
N THR A 59 17.10 54.82 -1.39
CA THR A 59 16.03 54.16 -0.62
C THR A 59 16.36 52.70 -0.34
N LYS A 60 16.04 52.21 0.85
CA LYS A 60 16.19 50.79 1.21
C LYS A 60 15.05 49.99 0.59
N VAL A 61 15.37 48.99 -0.21
CA VAL A 61 14.43 48.06 -0.83
C VAL A 61 14.67 46.65 -0.28
N GLN A 62 13.60 45.94 0.04
CA GLN A 62 13.68 44.58 0.58
C GLN A 62 12.59 43.65 0.05
N ILE A 63 12.87 42.36 0.00
CA ILE A 63 11.88 41.30 -0.22
C ILE A 63 11.32 40.83 1.14
N GLY A 64 10.00 40.77 1.27
CA GLY A 64 9.29 40.30 2.47
C GLY A 64 9.77 40.99 3.76
N TYR A 65 10.06 40.19 4.78
CA TYR A 65 10.64 40.65 6.06
C TYR A 65 12.12 41.05 5.97
N GLY A 66 12.76 40.76 4.83
CA GLY A 66 14.14 41.08 4.56
C GLY A 66 15.10 40.33 5.49
N ILE A 67 15.26 39.04 5.21
CA ILE A 67 16.36 38.24 5.76
C ILE A 67 17.70 38.66 5.13
N ILE A 68 18.80 38.11 5.61
CA ILE A 68 20.15 38.43 5.13
C ILE A 68 20.24 38.09 3.64
N GLY A 69 20.53 39.09 2.78
CA GLY A 69 20.62 38.92 1.32
C GLY A 69 19.44 39.51 0.53
N ASP A 70 18.30 39.73 1.18
CA ASP A 70 17.05 40.18 0.55
C ASP A 70 16.85 41.70 0.62
N LYS A 71 17.92 42.46 0.88
CA LYS A 71 17.89 43.92 1.01
C LYS A 71 18.96 44.57 0.17
N VAL A 72 18.63 45.71 -0.44
CA VAL A 72 19.55 46.56 -1.19
C VAL A 72 19.18 48.03 -0.97
N THR A 73 20.16 48.93 -1.05
CA THR A 73 19.89 50.37 -1.13
C THR A 73 20.01 50.79 -2.58
N SER A 74 19.01 51.49 -3.11
CA SER A 74 19.04 51.97 -4.49
C SER A 74 20.17 52.98 -4.70
N ASP A 75 20.69 53.04 -5.93
CA ASP A 75 21.74 53.99 -6.29
C ASP A 75 21.25 55.46 -6.32
N LYS A 76 22.11 56.36 -6.80
CA LYS A 76 21.82 57.80 -6.95
C LYS A 76 20.74 58.11 -7.98
N GLU A 77 20.50 57.19 -8.91
CA GLU A 77 19.45 57.29 -9.92
C GLU A 77 18.15 56.59 -9.48
N GLY A 78 18.20 55.87 -8.35
CA GLY A 78 17.08 55.11 -7.81
C GLY A 78 17.01 53.67 -8.31
N ASN A 79 18.00 53.18 -9.06
CA ASN A 79 17.99 51.81 -9.57
C ASN A 79 18.38 50.83 -8.46
N PHE A 80 17.78 49.64 -8.49
CA PHE A 80 18.14 48.55 -7.60
C PHE A 80 17.95 47.20 -8.30
N THR A 81 18.67 46.19 -7.79
CA THR A 81 18.51 44.79 -8.17
C THR A 81 18.48 43.93 -6.92
N LEU A 82 17.42 43.14 -6.79
CA LEU A 82 17.31 42.09 -5.78
C LEU A 82 17.40 40.72 -6.47
N LYS A 83 17.85 39.70 -5.76
CA LYS A 83 17.84 38.31 -6.23
C LYS A 83 16.87 37.51 -5.38
N TYR A 84 16.09 36.65 -6.02
CA TYR A 84 15.17 35.74 -5.34
C TYR A 84 15.34 34.34 -5.92
N GLU A 85 15.58 33.36 -5.06
CA GLU A 85 15.62 31.95 -5.43
C GLU A 85 14.21 31.36 -5.21
N ILE A 86 13.58 30.92 -6.30
CA ILE A 86 12.26 30.26 -6.25
C ILE A 86 12.43 28.78 -5.93
N ASP A 87 11.58 28.24 -5.06
CA ASP A 87 11.60 26.83 -4.69
C ASP A 87 11.38 25.94 -5.92
N GLU A 88 12.13 24.84 -6.03
CA GLU A 88 12.01 23.88 -7.12
C GLU A 88 10.63 23.19 -7.14
N ALA A 89 9.97 23.12 -5.99
CA ALA A 89 8.61 22.62 -5.87
C ALA A 89 7.56 23.56 -6.49
N ASN A 90 7.87 24.84 -6.68
CA ASN A 90 6.92 25.84 -7.15
C ASN A 90 7.17 26.22 -8.61
N ASP A 91 6.10 26.27 -9.39
CA ASP A 91 6.15 26.74 -10.78
C ASP A 91 6.14 28.27 -10.85
N GLN A 92 5.64 28.91 -9.78
CA GLN A 92 5.68 30.35 -9.56
C GLN A 92 5.54 30.67 -8.07
N ASP A 93 6.12 31.79 -7.65
CA ASP A 93 5.97 32.38 -6.33
C ASP A 93 5.49 33.83 -6.44
N THR A 94 4.77 34.31 -5.44
CA THR A 94 4.40 35.73 -5.32
C THR A 94 5.08 36.31 -4.10
N ILE A 95 5.84 37.38 -4.30
CA ILE A 95 6.61 38.01 -3.22
C ILE A 95 6.31 39.50 -3.14
N GLU A 96 6.42 40.04 -1.93
CA GLU A 96 6.28 41.47 -1.67
C GLU A 96 7.66 42.15 -1.70
N VAL A 97 7.79 43.21 -2.50
CA VAL A 97 8.95 44.10 -2.51
C VAL A 97 8.56 45.40 -1.82
N THR A 98 9.29 45.79 -0.79
CA THR A 98 9.05 46.99 0.01
C THR A 98 10.20 47.98 -0.10
N ALA A 99 9.91 49.19 -0.57
CA ALA A 99 10.80 50.35 -0.50
C ALA A 99 10.48 51.19 0.75
N LYS A 100 11.49 51.54 1.55
CA LYS A 100 11.33 52.31 2.79
C LYS A 100 12.36 53.43 2.90
N ASN A 101 11.88 54.64 3.17
CA ASN A 101 12.68 55.82 3.52
C ASN A 101 12.06 56.50 4.76
N ASP A 102 12.56 57.68 5.13
CA ASP A 102 12.06 58.44 6.30
C ASP A 102 10.60 58.93 6.14
N GLY A 103 10.12 59.06 4.90
CA GLY A 103 8.75 59.47 4.59
C GLY A 103 7.74 58.32 4.52
N GLY A 104 8.16 57.07 4.74
CA GLY A 104 7.27 55.91 4.86
C GLY A 104 7.72 54.69 4.05
N LYS A 105 6.78 53.78 3.79
CA LYS A 105 7.00 52.54 3.03
C LYS A 105 6.03 52.39 1.86
N THR A 106 6.52 51.90 0.72
CA THR A 106 5.71 51.47 -0.44
C THR A 106 5.98 50.00 -0.69
N THR A 107 4.93 49.21 -0.85
CA THR A 107 5.02 47.77 -1.10
C THR A 107 4.31 47.44 -2.41
N LYS A 108 4.91 46.58 -3.22
CA LYS A 108 4.31 46.00 -4.43
C LYS A 108 4.57 44.50 -4.47
N GLU A 109 3.61 43.76 -5.00
CA GLU A 109 3.78 42.35 -5.29
C GLU A 109 4.41 42.15 -6.67
N ILE A 110 5.19 41.08 -6.81
CA ILE A 110 5.74 40.61 -8.08
C ILE A 110 5.63 39.08 -8.13
N THR A 111 5.26 38.56 -9.30
CA THR A 111 5.24 37.11 -9.55
C THR A 111 6.56 36.65 -10.13
N ILE A 112 7.22 35.71 -9.47
CA ILE A 112 8.41 35.04 -9.97
C ILE A 112 7.96 33.75 -10.64
N LYS A 113 8.19 33.61 -11.94
CA LYS A 113 7.91 32.38 -12.68
C LYS A 113 9.17 31.52 -12.73
N GLN A 114 9.02 30.23 -12.52
CA GLN A 114 10.12 29.29 -12.61
C GLN A 114 10.62 29.17 -14.06
N ASN A 115 11.89 28.79 -14.23
CA ASN A 115 12.44 28.52 -15.55
C ASN A 115 11.66 27.35 -16.22
N PRO A 116 11.17 27.52 -17.47
CA PRO A 116 10.50 26.45 -18.21
C PRO A 116 11.28 25.14 -18.33
N GLU A 117 12.61 25.17 -18.37
CA GLU A 117 13.45 23.95 -18.41
C GLU A 117 13.45 23.21 -17.08
N VAL A 118 13.42 23.94 -15.95
CA VAL A 118 13.29 23.36 -14.61
C VAL A 118 11.92 22.71 -14.45
N ILE A 119 10.85 23.36 -14.92
CA ILE A 119 9.49 22.80 -14.92
C ILE A 119 9.44 21.51 -15.76
N LYS A 120 9.95 21.53 -16.99
CA LYS A 120 9.98 20.34 -17.86
C LYS A 120 10.74 19.17 -17.23
N LYS A 121 11.87 19.46 -16.59
CA LYS A 121 12.67 18.43 -15.91
C LYS A 121 11.90 17.82 -14.74
N LYS A 122 11.28 18.65 -13.90
CA LYS A 122 10.43 18.20 -12.78
C LYS A 122 9.28 17.30 -13.25
N GLU A 123 8.60 17.67 -14.34
CA GLU A 123 7.54 16.86 -14.94
C GLU A 123 8.06 15.52 -15.48
N ALA A 124 9.22 15.53 -16.13
CA ALA A 124 9.86 14.31 -16.64
C ALA A 124 10.27 13.36 -15.51
N ASP A 125 10.87 13.89 -14.45
CA ASP A 125 11.28 13.12 -13.27
C ASP A 125 10.07 12.54 -12.52
N ALA A 126 8.98 13.33 -12.39
CA ALA A 126 7.72 12.86 -11.81
C ALA A 126 7.09 11.73 -12.62
N LYS A 127 7.08 11.86 -13.96
CA LYS A 127 6.58 10.81 -14.85
C LYS A 127 7.43 9.55 -14.79
N ALA A 128 8.75 9.67 -14.78
CA ALA A 128 9.66 8.53 -14.68
C ALA A 128 9.47 7.77 -13.35
N LYS A 129 9.27 8.50 -12.24
CA LYS A 129 8.96 7.90 -10.94
C LYS A 129 7.61 7.16 -10.96
N ALA A 130 6.57 7.77 -11.51
CA ALA A 130 5.24 7.14 -11.62
C ALA A 130 5.26 5.87 -12.50
N ASP A 131 5.95 5.91 -13.65
CA ASP A 131 6.10 4.76 -14.54
C ASP A 131 6.88 3.62 -13.86
N ALA A 132 7.91 3.93 -13.06
CA ALA A 132 8.68 2.95 -12.30
C ALA A 132 7.86 2.29 -11.17
N GLU A 133 7.09 3.08 -10.41
CA GLU A 133 6.21 2.58 -9.35
C GLU A 133 5.10 1.70 -9.92
N ALA A 134 4.49 2.09 -11.05
CA ALA A 134 3.47 1.28 -11.72
C ALA A 134 4.02 -0.06 -12.22
N LYS A 135 5.23 -0.07 -12.81
CA LYS A 135 5.88 -1.29 -13.27
C LYS A 135 6.22 -2.24 -12.11
N ALA A 136 6.76 -1.71 -11.01
CA ALA A 136 7.08 -2.52 -9.83
C ALA A 136 5.83 -3.20 -9.24
N LYS A 137 4.70 -2.48 -9.16
CA LYS A 137 3.43 -3.02 -8.67
C LYS A 137 2.88 -4.11 -9.59
N ALA A 138 2.96 -3.94 -10.90
CA ALA A 138 2.51 -4.94 -11.88
C ALA A 138 3.36 -6.23 -11.82
N ASP A 139 4.69 -6.10 -11.67
CA ASP A 139 5.60 -7.25 -11.55
C ASP A 139 5.36 -8.05 -10.26
N GLU A 140 5.04 -7.37 -9.15
CA GLU A 140 4.71 -8.01 -7.87
C GLU A 140 3.37 -8.76 -7.94
N GLU A 141 2.34 -8.13 -8.51
CA GLU A 141 1.02 -8.75 -8.68
C GLU A 141 1.07 -9.97 -9.62
N ALA A 142 1.85 -9.90 -10.70
CA ALA A 142 2.06 -11.03 -11.61
C ALA A 142 2.77 -12.21 -10.92
N LYS A 143 3.78 -11.95 -10.07
CA LYS A 143 4.46 -12.99 -9.28
C LYS A 143 3.53 -13.61 -8.24
N ALA A 144 2.74 -12.81 -7.53
CA ALA A 144 1.79 -13.30 -6.55
C ALA A 144 0.73 -14.20 -7.21
N LYS A 145 0.20 -13.79 -8.38
CA LYS A 145 -0.76 -14.59 -9.15
C LYS A 145 -0.14 -15.89 -9.65
N ALA A 146 1.08 -15.86 -10.18
CA ALA A 146 1.77 -17.07 -10.65
C ALA A 146 2.04 -18.07 -9.50
N ALA A 147 2.40 -17.59 -8.32
CA ALA A 147 2.60 -18.43 -7.13
C ALA A 147 1.28 -19.04 -6.63
N ALA A 148 0.18 -18.26 -6.64
CA ALA A 148 -1.14 -18.75 -6.27
C ALA A 148 -1.65 -19.82 -7.26
N ASP A 149 -1.51 -19.57 -8.57
CA ASP A 149 -1.91 -20.52 -9.62
C ASP A 149 -1.09 -21.83 -9.55
N ALA A 150 0.22 -21.74 -9.26
CA ALA A 150 1.07 -22.91 -9.07
C ALA A 150 0.68 -23.74 -7.84
N LYS A 151 0.39 -23.08 -6.71
CA LYS A 151 -0.05 -23.75 -5.48
C LYS A 151 -1.42 -24.41 -5.67
N ALA A 152 -2.36 -23.73 -6.32
CA ALA A 152 -3.68 -24.29 -6.63
C ALA A 152 -3.58 -25.52 -7.55
N LYS A 153 -2.67 -25.51 -8.52
CA LYS A 153 -2.43 -26.66 -9.39
C LYS A 153 -1.82 -27.85 -8.65
N GLU A 154 -0.83 -27.62 -7.77
CA GLU A 154 -0.22 -28.67 -6.95
C GLU A 154 -1.25 -29.31 -5.99
N GLU A 155 -2.13 -28.49 -5.41
CA GLU A 155 -3.18 -28.95 -4.50
C GLU A 155 -4.28 -29.75 -5.24
N ALA A 156 -4.65 -29.32 -6.45
CA ALA A 156 -5.54 -30.06 -7.33
C ALA A 156 -4.95 -31.41 -7.79
N ASP A 157 -3.65 -31.46 -8.07
CA ASP A 157 -2.97 -32.71 -8.46
C ASP A 157 -2.86 -33.72 -7.30
N LYS A 158 -2.76 -33.26 -6.04
CA LYS A 158 -2.74 -34.14 -4.84
C LYS A 158 -4.07 -34.86 -4.59
N THR A 159 -5.19 -34.21 -4.94
CA THR A 159 -6.55 -34.71 -4.73
C THR A 159 -7.22 -35.24 -6.00
N ASN A 160 -6.45 -35.41 -7.09
CA ASN A 160 -6.95 -35.97 -8.34
C ASN A 160 -7.04 -37.52 -8.27
N PRO A 161 -8.26 -38.11 -8.27
CA PRO A 161 -8.44 -39.57 -8.19
C PRO A 161 -7.74 -40.35 -9.31
N ALA A 162 -7.61 -39.75 -10.50
CA ALA A 162 -6.98 -40.39 -11.65
C ALA A 162 -5.49 -40.68 -11.46
N THR A 163 -4.85 -40.10 -10.43
CA THR A 163 -3.43 -40.33 -10.11
C THR A 163 -3.19 -41.50 -9.16
N TYR A 164 -4.24 -42.18 -8.70
CA TYR A 164 -4.16 -43.30 -7.76
C TYR A 164 -4.61 -44.59 -8.45
N PRO A 165 -3.69 -45.48 -8.86
CA PRO A 165 -4.04 -46.76 -9.46
C PRO A 165 -4.70 -47.71 -8.45
N THR A 166 -5.39 -48.75 -8.94
CA THR A 166 -5.84 -49.90 -8.15
C THR A 166 -4.84 -51.04 -8.23
N SER A 167 -4.70 -51.80 -7.15
CA SER A 167 -3.95 -53.07 -7.10
C SER A 167 -4.80 -54.14 -6.42
N THR A 168 -4.47 -55.42 -6.64
CA THR A 168 -5.14 -56.53 -5.95
C THR A 168 -4.75 -56.57 -4.47
N TYR A 169 -5.67 -56.98 -3.60
CA TYR A 169 -5.38 -57.17 -2.18
C TYR A 169 -4.21 -58.14 -1.95
N ASP A 170 -4.19 -59.30 -2.63
CA ASP A 170 -3.12 -60.30 -2.51
C ASP A 170 -1.72 -59.72 -2.74
N GLU A 171 -1.57 -58.84 -3.74
CA GLU A 171 -0.30 -58.17 -4.03
C GLU A 171 0.12 -57.26 -2.86
N MET A 172 -0.79 -56.43 -2.35
CA MET A 172 -0.48 -55.55 -1.22
C MET A 172 -0.28 -56.32 0.08
N ALA A 173 -1.01 -57.40 0.31
CA ALA A 173 -0.89 -58.23 1.51
C ALA A 173 0.40 -59.05 1.55
N ARG A 174 0.95 -59.44 0.39
CA ARG A 174 2.21 -60.18 0.29
C ARG A 174 3.43 -59.27 0.16
N ASN A 175 3.30 -58.20 -0.64
CA ASN A 175 4.41 -57.35 -1.07
C ASN A 175 4.26 -55.88 -0.65
N GLY A 176 3.34 -55.55 0.27
CA GLY A 176 3.03 -54.16 0.63
C GLY A 176 4.23 -53.29 0.97
N ASN A 177 5.25 -53.84 1.66
CA ASN A 177 6.47 -53.09 1.99
C ASN A 177 7.28 -52.65 0.75
N SER A 178 7.18 -53.38 -0.37
CA SER A 178 7.86 -53.00 -1.62
C SER A 178 7.15 -51.86 -2.35
N HIS A 179 5.92 -51.54 -1.95
CA HIS A 179 5.11 -50.46 -2.52
C HIS A 179 5.05 -49.23 -1.61
N GLU A 180 5.85 -49.15 -0.54
CA GLU A 180 5.82 -48.04 0.41
C GLU A 180 5.99 -46.68 -0.31
N GLY A 181 5.08 -45.75 -0.02
CA GLY A 181 5.03 -44.42 -0.62
C GLY A 181 4.33 -44.35 -1.99
N GLU A 182 4.01 -45.47 -2.62
CA GLU A 182 3.25 -45.47 -3.87
C GLU A 182 1.79 -45.05 -3.64
N LYS A 183 1.20 -44.38 -4.62
CA LYS A 183 -0.21 -44.01 -4.61
C LYS A 183 -1.08 -45.24 -4.88
N LEU A 184 -2.15 -45.39 -4.10
CA LEU A 184 -3.12 -46.48 -4.26
C LEU A 184 -4.53 -45.97 -3.95
N GLN A 185 -5.52 -46.44 -4.70
CA GLN A 185 -6.93 -46.34 -4.33
C GLN A 185 -7.47 -47.69 -3.88
N ILE A 186 -8.28 -47.68 -2.81
CA ILE A 186 -9.03 -48.85 -2.34
C ILE A 186 -10.50 -48.47 -2.17
N THR A 187 -11.40 -49.43 -2.37
CA THR A 187 -12.82 -49.25 -2.12
C THR A 187 -13.30 -50.37 -1.21
N GLY A 188 -14.01 -50.00 -0.15
CA GLY A 188 -14.42 -50.98 0.85
C GLY A 188 -15.38 -50.41 1.88
N LYS A 189 -15.80 -51.29 2.78
CA LYS A 189 -16.68 -50.98 3.90
C LYS A 189 -15.85 -50.74 5.17
N VAL A 190 -16.09 -49.64 5.88
CA VAL A 190 -15.46 -49.39 7.18
C VAL A 190 -16.07 -50.34 8.21
N ILE A 191 -15.25 -51.18 8.84
CA ILE A 191 -15.71 -52.18 9.84
C ILE A 191 -15.25 -51.86 11.27
N GLN A 192 -14.32 -50.91 11.42
CA GLN A 192 -13.89 -50.44 12.72
C GLN A 192 -13.30 -49.04 12.58
N VAL A 193 -13.65 -48.14 13.51
CA VAL A 193 -13.08 -46.80 13.63
C VAL A 193 -12.42 -46.65 15.00
N GLN A 194 -11.17 -46.19 15.04
CA GLN A 194 -10.48 -45.86 16.28
C GLN A 194 -9.87 -44.46 16.19
N ASP A 195 -10.32 -43.53 17.04
CA ASP A 195 -9.66 -42.23 17.17
C ASP A 195 -8.23 -42.41 17.72
N MET A 196 -7.28 -41.65 17.20
CA MET A 196 -5.89 -41.65 17.63
C MET A 196 -5.62 -40.47 18.57
N ASP A 197 -4.71 -40.62 19.52
CA ASP A 197 -4.31 -39.52 20.44
C ASP A 197 -3.77 -38.27 19.70
N SER A 198 -3.27 -38.46 18.48
CA SER A 198 -2.84 -37.37 17.58
C SER A 198 -3.99 -36.56 16.98
N GLY A 199 -5.25 -36.93 17.24
CA GLY A 199 -6.45 -36.30 16.69
C GLY A 199 -6.86 -36.81 15.31
N GLY A 200 -6.18 -37.82 14.78
CA GLY A 200 -6.57 -38.55 13.57
C GLY A 200 -7.43 -39.78 13.87
N ALA A 201 -7.56 -40.68 12.91
CA ALA A 201 -8.22 -41.96 13.08
C ALA A 201 -7.47 -43.10 12.40
N MET A 202 -7.64 -44.30 12.95
CA MET A 202 -7.21 -45.56 12.38
C MET A 202 -8.44 -46.39 12.06
N LEU A 203 -8.61 -46.75 10.80
CA LEU A 203 -9.74 -47.51 10.29
C LEU A 203 -9.33 -48.92 9.89
N ARG A 204 -10.24 -49.88 10.07
CA ARG A 204 -10.19 -51.16 9.34
C ARG A 204 -11.22 -51.12 8.23
N VAL A 205 -10.77 -51.31 6.99
CA VAL A 205 -11.60 -51.22 5.79
C VAL A 205 -11.60 -52.56 5.09
N ALA A 206 -12.78 -53.17 4.94
CA ALA A 206 -12.96 -54.43 4.25
C ALA A 206 -13.21 -54.19 2.76
N THR A 207 -12.30 -54.69 1.92
CA THR A 207 -12.30 -54.53 0.46
C THR A 207 -12.79 -55.77 -0.30
N GLY A 208 -12.93 -56.90 0.42
CA GLY A 208 -13.43 -58.15 -0.13
C GLY A 208 -14.93 -58.08 -0.43
N ALA A 209 -15.39 -58.89 -1.38
CA ALA A 209 -16.78 -58.87 -1.85
C ALA A 209 -17.82 -59.26 -0.78
N ASP A 210 -17.39 -59.97 0.27
CA ASP A 210 -18.21 -60.39 1.40
C ASP A 210 -18.12 -59.46 2.62
N GLY A 211 -17.20 -58.48 2.58
CA GLY A 211 -17.04 -57.46 3.61
C GLY A 211 -16.24 -57.87 4.85
N TYR A 212 -15.51 -59.00 4.83
CA TYR A 212 -14.76 -59.46 6.02
C TYR A 212 -13.35 -60.01 5.79
N ASP A 213 -13.02 -60.50 4.59
CA ASP A 213 -11.76 -61.23 4.40
C ASP A 213 -10.55 -60.34 4.05
N ASP A 214 -10.72 -59.38 3.14
CA ASP A 214 -9.62 -58.52 2.67
C ASP A 214 -9.59 -57.19 3.41
N ILE A 215 -8.80 -57.10 4.49
CA ILE A 215 -8.77 -55.92 5.37
C ILE A 215 -7.56 -55.05 5.10
N TYR A 216 -7.79 -53.76 4.83
CA TYR A 216 -6.76 -52.73 4.92
C TYR A 216 -6.82 -52.01 6.26
N MET A 217 -5.64 -51.69 6.80
CA MET A 217 -5.51 -50.69 7.85
C MET A 217 -5.35 -49.30 7.19
N VAL A 218 -6.15 -48.32 7.58
CA VAL A 218 -6.06 -46.98 7.02
C VAL A 218 -5.85 -45.97 8.13
N GLN A 219 -4.76 -45.21 8.05
CA GLN A 219 -4.57 -44.03 8.88
C GLN A 219 -5.15 -42.80 8.18
N ILE A 220 -5.91 -41.99 8.92
CA ILE A 220 -6.38 -40.67 8.50
C ILE A 220 -5.80 -39.65 9.47
N ASP A 221 -5.04 -38.69 8.95
CA ASP A 221 -4.49 -37.61 9.77
C ASP A 221 -5.56 -36.61 10.20
N SER A 222 -5.28 -35.87 11.28
CA SER A 222 -6.21 -34.96 11.93
C SER A 222 -6.79 -33.89 10.99
N ASP A 223 -6.00 -33.39 10.05
CA ASP A 223 -6.44 -32.40 9.06
C ASP A 223 -7.59 -32.89 8.17
N ASN A 224 -7.64 -34.20 7.89
CA ASN A 224 -8.72 -34.81 7.12
C ASN A 224 -9.84 -35.28 8.04
N TRP A 225 -9.50 -35.93 9.16
CA TRP A 225 -10.49 -36.46 10.11
C TRP A 225 -11.40 -35.39 10.71
N ASN A 226 -10.87 -34.18 10.96
CA ASN A 226 -11.64 -33.07 11.52
C ASN A 226 -12.58 -32.39 10.50
N LYS A 227 -12.40 -32.63 9.20
CA LYS A 227 -13.27 -32.06 8.15
C LYS A 227 -14.50 -32.93 7.92
N HIS A 228 -14.34 -34.24 7.92
CA HIS A 228 -15.42 -35.20 7.72
C HIS A 228 -15.07 -36.52 8.41
N ARG A 229 -15.93 -37.01 9.31
CA ARG A 229 -15.72 -38.30 9.99
C ARG A 229 -16.39 -39.42 9.21
N LEU A 230 -15.74 -40.57 9.17
CA LEU A 230 -16.29 -41.84 8.68
C LEU A 230 -16.81 -42.66 9.86
N LEU A 231 -17.89 -43.40 9.65
CA LEU A 231 -18.49 -44.27 10.64
C LEU A 231 -18.34 -45.73 10.23
N GLU A 232 -18.55 -46.63 11.18
CA GLU A 232 -18.72 -48.05 10.85
C GLU A 232 -19.92 -48.21 9.91
N ASP A 233 -19.81 -49.20 9.02
CA ASP A 233 -20.72 -49.50 7.92
C ASP A 233 -20.68 -48.57 6.69
N ASP A 234 -19.87 -47.50 6.69
CA ASP A 234 -19.71 -46.64 5.52
C ASP A 234 -19.00 -47.37 4.36
N GLN A 235 -19.58 -47.27 3.16
CA GLN A 235 -18.95 -47.72 1.91
C GLN A 235 -18.18 -46.55 1.29
N ILE A 236 -16.86 -46.64 1.23
CA ILE A 236 -15.99 -45.51 0.90
C ILE A 236 -14.88 -45.91 -0.09
N THR A 237 -14.42 -44.94 -0.88
CA THR A 237 -13.19 -45.07 -1.68
C THR A 237 -12.12 -44.17 -1.07
N ILE A 238 -10.97 -44.75 -0.74
CA ILE A 238 -9.88 -44.06 -0.07
C ILE A 238 -8.70 -43.95 -1.02
N TYR A 239 -8.16 -42.75 -1.16
CA TYR A 239 -7.00 -42.44 -1.97
C TYR A 239 -5.84 -42.10 -1.03
N GLY A 240 -4.80 -42.92 -1.06
CA GLY A 240 -3.72 -42.83 -0.09
C GLY A 240 -2.36 -43.23 -0.64
N ASN A 241 -1.35 -43.05 0.19
CA ASN A 241 -0.04 -43.64 -0.05
C ASN A 241 0.07 -44.94 0.73
N VAL A 242 0.64 -45.97 0.11
CA VAL A 242 0.87 -47.26 0.76
C VAL A 242 1.88 -47.05 1.89
N TYR A 243 1.51 -47.47 3.10
CA TYR A 243 2.40 -47.51 4.25
C TYR A 243 3.27 -48.77 4.26
N GLY A 244 2.75 -49.85 3.68
CA GLY A 244 3.35 -51.17 3.71
C GLY A 244 2.48 -52.15 4.49
N LEU A 245 3.11 -53.11 5.17
CA LEU A 245 2.42 -54.07 6.03
C LEU A 245 2.38 -53.57 7.48
N TYR A 246 1.20 -53.65 8.08
CA TYR A 246 0.96 -53.28 9.47
C TYR A 246 0.54 -54.52 10.27
N SER A 247 1.22 -54.75 11.39
CA SER A 247 0.89 -55.85 12.30
C SER A 247 0.29 -55.34 13.61
N TYR A 248 -0.79 -55.99 14.08
CA TYR A 248 -1.41 -55.72 15.38
C TYR A 248 -1.81 -57.02 16.09
N THR A 249 -2.00 -56.94 17.40
CA THR A 249 -2.46 -58.07 18.21
C THR A 249 -3.99 -58.06 18.26
N SER A 250 -4.61 -59.16 17.86
CA SER A 250 -6.05 -59.36 17.97
C SER A 250 -6.50 -59.49 19.42
N THR A 251 -7.81 -59.34 19.66
CA THR A 251 -8.43 -59.54 20.99
C THR A 251 -8.25 -60.95 21.54
N LEU A 252 -8.00 -61.94 20.66
CA LEU A 252 -7.68 -63.34 21.02
C LEU A 252 -6.18 -63.58 21.19
N GLY A 253 -5.33 -62.54 21.12
CA GLY A 253 -3.89 -62.60 21.35
C GLY A 253 -3.05 -63.03 20.13
N GLY A 254 -3.68 -63.39 19.01
CA GLY A 254 -2.97 -63.69 17.76
C GLY A 254 -2.47 -62.41 17.06
N LYS A 255 -1.27 -62.46 16.47
CA LYS A 255 -0.72 -61.38 15.64
C LYS A 255 -1.33 -61.45 14.24
N ILE A 256 -1.95 -60.37 13.80
CA ILE A 256 -2.52 -60.19 12.45
C ILE A 256 -1.64 -59.20 11.69
N THR A 257 -1.36 -59.48 10.42
CA THR A 257 -0.64 -58.57 9.52
C THR A 257 -1.50 -58.30 8.30
N VAL A 258 -1.70 -57.03 7.97
CA VAL A 258 -2.52 -56.55 6.85
C VAL A 258 -1.80 -55.44 6.08
N PRO A 259 -2.12 -55.20 4.81
CA PRO A 259 -1.65 -54.01 4.12
C PRO A 259 -2.25 -52.74 4.75
N ALA A 260 -1.51 -51.63 4.64
CA ALA A 260 -1.88 -50.36 5.23
C ALA A 260 -1.69 -49.17 4.29
N LEU A 261 -2.56 -48.17 4.43
CA LEU A 261 -2.49 -46.89 3.71
C LEU A 261 -2.50 -45.71 4.69
N ILE A 262 -1.83 -44.62 4.32
CA ILE A 262 -2.05 -43.29 4.87
C ILE A 262 -2.96 -42.54 3.88
N ALA A 263 -4.17 -42.21 4.30
CA ALA A 263 -5.17 -41.55 3.46
C ALA A 263 -4.79 -40.09 3.17
N VAL A 264 -4.81 -39.72 1.89
CA VAL A 264 -4.65 -38.34 1.42
C VAL A 264 -6.01 -37.66 1.32
N PHE A 265 -7.02 -38.35 0.78
CA PHE A 265 -8.43 -37.93 0.75
C PHE A 265 -9.35 -39.14 0.53
N TYR A 266 -10.64 -38.98 0.77
CA TYR A 266 -11.70 -39.99 0.65
C TYR A 266 -13.05 -39.33 0.46
#